data_AF-A0A9P7HZP1-F1
#
_entry.id   AF-A0A9P7HZP1-F1
#
_cell.length_a   1.000
_cell.length_b   1.000
_cell.length_c   1.000
_cell.angle_alpha   90.00
_cell.angle_beta   90.00
_cell.angle_gamma   90.00
#
_symmetry.space_group_name_H-M   'P 1'
#
loop_
_entity.id
_entity.type
_entity.pdbx_description
1 polymer ?
#
loop_
_entity_poly.entity_id
_entity_poly.type
_entity_poly.pdbx_seq_one_letter_code
_entity_poly.pdbx_strand_id
1 'polypeptide(L)'
;MKVIASVSSDDKLDYVINELGADVGFNYRKEPVGKALKRLAPDGLDVVFKNVSGDHFQAAIENMKWFGCIISCRTNFKATMLKWVLEGKIKSRYIQFEGIKQANKAFLSMFSGRSHGKTVLKISDP
;
A
#
# COMPACT_ATOMS: atom_id res chain seq x y z
N MET A 1 13.21 10.81 -5.57
CA MET A 1 12.99 9.35 -5.49
C MET A 1 11.70 9.06 -6.22
N LYS A 2 11.69 8.11 -7.16
CA LYS A 2 10.48 7.71 -7.90
C LYS A 2 9.73 6.63 -7.09
N VAL A 3 8.44 6.81 -6.89
CA VAL A 3 7.55 5.90 -6.16
C VAL A 3 6.70 5.10 -7.15
N ILE A 4 6.79 3.78 -7.06
CA ILE A 4 6.02 2.85 -7.88
C ILE A 4 5.00 2.14 -6.99
N ALA A 5 3.72 2.34 -7.25
CA ALA A 5 2.63 1.71 -6.51
C ALA A 5 2.12 0.42 -7.19
N SER A 6 1.94 -0.64 -6.42
CA SER A 6 1.25 -1.86 -6.87
C SER A 6 -0.10 -1.97 -6.17
N VAL A 7 -1.18 -2.09 -6.95
CA VAL A 7 -2.55 -2.11 -6.44
C VAL A 7 -3.39 -3.20 -7.10
N SER A 8 -4.56 -3.49 -6.52
CA SER A 8 -5.42 -4.60 -6.92
C SER A 8 -6.57 -4.21 -7.87
N SER A 9 -6.76 -2.93 -8.14
CA SER A 9 -7.85 -2.40 -8.96
C SER A 9 -7.46 -1.06 -9.57
N ASP A 10 -8.15 -0.67 -10.64
CA ASP A 10 -7.89 0.59 -11.33
C ASP A 10 -8.34 1.80 -10.49
N ASP A 11 -9.44 1.68 -9.74
CA ASP A 11 -9.88 2.72 -8.79
C ASP A 11 -8.80 3.00 -7.72
N LYS A 12 -8.09 1.96 -7.27
CA LYS A 12 -6.96 2.14 -6.34
C LYS A 12 -5.76 2.77 -7.05
N LEU A 13 -5.58 2.49 -8.33
CA LEU A 13 -4.48 3.04 -9.12
C LEU A 13 -4.66 4.54 -9.31
N ASP A 14 -5.87 4.95 -9.67
CA ASP A 14 -6.27 6.35 -9.75
C ASP A 14 -6.04 7.05 -8.41
N TYR A 15 -6.52 6.46 -7.31
CA TYR A 15 -6.36 7.00 -5.97
C TYR A 15 -4.88 7.19 -5.57
N VAL A 16 -4.01 6.20 -5.79
CA VAL A 16 -2.61 6.31 -5.36
C VAL A 16 -1.82 7.34 -6.19
N ILE A 17 -2.17 7.51 -7.47
CA ILE A 17 -1.51 8.49 -8.35
C ILE A 17 -2.04 9.90 -8.06
N ASN A 18 -3.36 10.08 -8.16
CA ASN A 18 -3.98 11.41 -8.17
C ASN A 18 -4.20 11.98 -6.76
N GLU A 19 -4.47 11.15 -5.76
CA GLU A 19 -4.70 11.63 -4.39
C GLU A 19 -3.48 11.48 -3.49
N LEU A 20 -2.75 10.35 -3.54
CA LEU A 20 -1.61 10.09 -2.65
C LEU A 20 -0.25 10.52 -3.21
N GLY A 21 -0.15 10.79 -4.51
CA GLY A 21 1.06 11.33 -5.14
C GLY A 21 2.14 10.29 -5.46
N ALA A 22 1.77 9.03 -5.74
CA ALA A 22 2.70 8.09 -6.36
C ALA A 22 3.01 8.52 -7.80
N ASP A 23 4.29 8.45 -8.21
CA ASP A 23 4.69 8.89 -9.56
C ASP A 23 4.10 8.00 -10.66
N VAL A 24 4.07 6.68 -10.43
CA VAL A 24 3.50 5.69 -11.34
C VAL A 24 2.94 4.51 -10.55
N GLY A 25 2.09 3.71 -11.18
CA GLY A 25 1.66 2.45 -10.60
C GLY A 25 1.12 1.46 -11.62
N PHE A 26 0.73 0.29 -11.12
CA PHE A 26 0.12 -0.75 -11.92
C PHE A 26 -0.87 -1.61 -11.12
N ASN A 27 -1.81 -2.20 -11.86
CA ASN A 27 -2.77 -3.16 -11.32
C ASN A 27 -2.23 -4.59 -11.49
N TYR A 28 -1.78 -5.21 -10.40
CA TYR A 28 -1.17 -6.55 -10.43
C TYR A 28 -2.14 -7.68 -10.80
N ARG A 29 -3.46 -7.41 -10.83
CA ARG A 29 -4.46 -8.36 -11.32
C ARG A 29 -4.57 -8.38 -12.84
N LYS A 30 -4.05 -7.36 -13.52
CA LYS A 30 -4.12 -7.19 -14.98
C LYS A 30 -2.79 -7.45 -15.69
N GLU A 31 -1.68 -7.30 -14.99
CA GLU A 31 -0.35 -7.62 -15.52
C GLU A 31 0.55 -8.28 -14.46
N PRO A 32 1.44 -9.21 -14.86
CA PRO A 32 2.44 -9.78 -13.96
C PRO A 32 3.39 -8.72 -13.40
N VAL A 33 3.68 -8.82 -12.09
CA VAL A 33 4.54 -7.85 -11.38
C VAL A 33 5.90 -7.67 -12.07
N GLY A 34 6.56 -8.76 -12.46
CA GLY A 34 7.86 -8.68 -13.14
C GLY A 34 7.82 -7.92 -14.47
N LYS A 35 6.72 -8.04 -15.24
CA LYS A 35 6.55 -7.26 -16.49
C LYS A 35 6.34 -5.77 -16.18
N ALA A 36 5.54 -5.46 -15.16
CA ALA A 36 5.32 -4.09 -14.72
C ALA A 36 6.63 -3.43 -14.24
N LEU A 37 7.43 -4.15 -13.45
CA LEU A 37 8.71 -3.64 -12.93
C LEU A 37 9.72 -3.38 -14.04
N LYS A 38 9.88 -4.30 -15.01
CA LYS A 38 10.77 -4.05 -16.17
C LYS A 38 10.37 -2.81 -16.97
N ARG A 39 9.06 -2.54 -17.07
CA ARG A 39 8.51 -1.37 -17.77
C ARG A 39 8.68 -0.07 -16.97
N LEU A 40 8.48 -0.11 -15.66
CA LEU A 40 8.40 1.08 -14.80
C LEU A 40 9.74 1.43 -14.11
N ALA A 41 10.59 0.44 -13.91
CA ALA A 41 11.92 0.53 -13.30
C ALA A 41 12.93 -0.33 -14.10
N PRO A 42 13.23 0.02 -15.36
CA PRO A 42 14.16 -0.76 -16.19
C PRO A 42 15.57 -0.87 -15.58
N ASP A 43 16.00 0.16 -14.84
CA ASP A 43 17.29 0.18 -14.14
C ASP A 43 17.26 -0.57 -12.80
N GLY A 44 16.11 -1.10 -12.40
CA GLY A 44 15.89 -1.83 -11.15
C GLY A 44 15.47 -0.97 -9.96
N LEU A 45 15.17 -1.63 -8.84
CA LEU A 45 14.65 -1.05 -7.59
C LEU A 45 15.77 -0.76 -6.59
N ASP A 46 15.86 0.48 -6.10
CA ASP A 46 16.77 0.86 -5.02
C ASP A 46 16.21 0.48 -3.63
N VAL A 47 14.88 0.62 -3.44
CA VAL A 47 14.19 0.36 -2.17
C VAL A 47 12.88 -0.39 -2.42
N VAL A 48 12.63 -1.44 -1.65
CA VAL A 48 11.38 -2.22 -1.68
C VAL A 48 10.71 -2.17 -0.32
N PHE A 49 9.51 -1.59 -0.25
CA PHE A 49 8.68 -1.64 0.96
C PHE A 49 7.86 -2.94 0.97
N LYS A 50 8.33 -3.94 1.72
CA LYS A 50 7.80 -5.31 1.66
C LYS A 50 6.62 -5.49 2.59
N ASN A 51 5.41 -5.46 2.01
CA ASN A 51 4.16 -5.83 2.68
C ASN A 51 3.55 -7.13 2.12
N VAL A 52 3.87 -7.51 0.89
CA VAL A 52 3.26 -8.63 0.17
C VAL A 52 4.33 -9.70 -0.09
N SER A 53 3.97 -10.96 0.10
CA SER A 53 4.83 -12.13 -0.16
C SER A 53 4.53 -12.74 -1.55
N GLY A 54 5.17 -13.85 -1.90
CA GLY A 54 4.93 -14.55 -3.17
C GLY A 54 5.49 -13.78 -4.37
N ASP A 55 4.76 -13.78 -5.48
CA ASP A 55 5.18 -13.22 -6.77
C ASP A 55 5.66 -11.76 -6.67
N HIS A 56 5.05 -10.95 -5.79
CA HIS A 56 5.51 -9.58 -5.54
C HIS A 56 6.92 -9.52 -4.98
N PHE A 57 7.23 -10.38 -4.01
CA PHE A 57 8.53 -10.41 -3.37
C PHE A 57 9.59 -11.01 -4.30
N GLN A 58 9.25 -12.08 -5.01
CA GLN A 58 10.12 -12.68 -6.00
C GLN A 58 10.47 -11.69 -7.11
N ALA A 59 9.46 -11.06 -7.72
CA ALA A 59 9.69 -10.07 -8.77
C ALA A 59 10.46 -8.84 -8.26
N ALA A 60 10.25 -8.42 -7.01
CA ALA A 60 11.01 -7.32 -6.43
C ALA A 60 12.50 -7.66 -6.28
N ILE A 61 12.85 -8.87 -5.82
CA ILE A 61 14.24 -9.33 -5.73
C ILE A 61 14.87 -9.43 -7.11
N GLU A 62 14.18 -10.04 -8.07
CA GLU A 62 14.67 -10.26 -9.44
C GLU A 62 14.93 -8.95 -10.20
N ASN A 63 14.27 -7.85 -9.82
CA ASN A 63 14.41 -6.54 -10.44
C ASN A 63 15.10 -5.54 -9.49
N MET A 64 15.79 -6.00 -8.45
CA MET A 64 16.49 -5.14 -7.50
C MET A 64 17.88 -4.77 -8.00
N LYS A 65 18.33 -3.55 -7.71
CA LYS A 65 19.73 -3.17 -7.93
C LYS A 65 20.64 -3.82 -6.90
N TRP A 66 21.91 -4.00 -7.27
CA TRP A 66 22.96 -4.28 -6.30
C TRP A 66 22.95 -3.21 -5.20
N PHE A 67 23.07 -3.64 -3.94
CA PHE A 67 22.95 -2.80 -2.74
C PHE A 67 21.56 -2.18 -2.48
N GLY A 68 20.53 -2.62 -3.20
CA GLY A 68 19.16 -2.25 -2.87
C GLY A 68 18.74 -2.69 -1.47
N CYS A 69 17.83 -1.93 -0.84
CA CYS A 69 17.33 -2.21 0.50
C CYS A 69 15.88 -2.71 0.51
N ILE A 70 15.62 -3.83 1.21
CA ILE A 70 14.26 -4.29 1.47
C ILE A 70 13.86 -3.85 2.88
N ILE A 71 12.89 -2.94 2.95
CA ILE A 71 12.33 -2.47 4.20
C ILE A 71 11.15 -3.37 4.56
N SER A 72 11.34 -4.20 5.57
CA SER A 72 10.27 -4.89 6.28
C SER A 72 9.93 -4.08 7.53
N CYS A 73 8.67 -3.68 7.68
CA CYS A 73 8.23 -2.74 8.71
C CYS A 73 8.73 -3.11 10.13
N ARG A 74 9.44 -2.17 10.78
CA ARG A 74 9.80 -2.23 12.22
C ARG A 74 9.47 -0.91 12.93
N THR A 75 9.35 -1.00 14.25
CA THR A 75 8.40 -0.29 15.13
C THR A 75 8.75 1.14 15.60
N ASN A 76 9.68 1.87 14.97
CA ASN A 76 10.14 3.19 15.46
C ASN A 76 9.50 4.42 14.77
N PHE A 77 8.32 4.28 14.18
CA PHE A 77 7.69 5.28 13.32
C PHE A 77 6.81 6.34 14.05
N LYS A 78 6.57 6.20 15.36
CA LYS A 78 5.46 6.91 16.04
C LYS A 78 5.63 8.43 16.14
N ALA A 79 6.82 8.93 16.51
CA ALA A 79 7.00 10.36 16.81
C ALA A 79 6.95 11.24 15.54
N THR A 80 7.68 10.85 14.49
CA THR A 80 7.72 11.59 13.22
C THR A 80 6.39 11.57 12.49
N MET A 81 5.68 10.44 12.55
CA MET A 81 4.39 10.29 11.86
C MET A 81 3.32 11.22 12.43
N LEU A 82 3.24 11.37 13.77
CA LEU A 82 2.26 12.25 14.40
C LEU A 82 2.39 13.69 13.88
N LYS A 83 3.64 14.18 13.77
CA LYS A 83 3.91 15.52 13.22
C LYS A 83 3.37 15.65 11.79
N TRP A 84 3.65 14.70 10.91
CA TRP A 84 3.18 14.78 9.52
C TRP A 84 1.66 14.64 9.38
N VAL A 85 1.01 13.88 10.27
CA VAL A 85 -0.44 13.82 10.33
C VAL A 85 -1.02 15.17 10.75
N LEU A 86 -0.48 15.79 11.81
CA LEU A 86 -0.92 17.10 12.28
C LEU A 86 -0.68 18.22 11.25
N GLU A 87 0.41 18.13 10.49
CA GLU A 87 0.74 19.06 9.40
C GLU A 87 -0.07 18.80 8.11
N GLY A 88 -0.98 17.82 8.10
CA GLY A 88 -1.79 17.47 6.91
C GLY A 88 -0.97 16.85 5.76
N LYS A 89 0.29 16.48 6.00
CA LYS A 89 1.18 15.84 5.00
C LYS A 89 0.84 14.39 4.73
N ILE A 90 0.04 13.77 5.61
CA ILE A 90 -0.43 12.39 5.47
C ILE A 90 -1.93 12.41 5.25
N LYS A 91 -2.34 11.97 4.05
CA LYS A 91 -3.74 11.64 3.78
C LYS A 91 -4.04 10.25 4.32
N SER A 92 -5.15 10.12 5.03
CA SER A 92 -5.65 8.83 5.51
C SER A 92 -7.08 8.62 5.04
N ARG A 93 -7.38 7.40 4.60
CA ARG A 93 -8.72 6.95 4.22
C ARG A 93 -9.06 5.74 5.05
N TYR A 94 -10.26 5.73 5.61
CA TYR A 94 -10.75 4.61 6.40
C TYR A 94 -12.17 4.23 5.97
N ILE A 95 -12.49 2.95 6.16
CA ILE A 95 -13.85 2.44 6.06
C ILE A 95 -14.30 2.15 7.48
N GLN A 96 -15.30 2.90 7.94
CA GLN A 96 -15.84 2.75 9.29
C GLN A 96 -17.05 1.82 9.29
N PHE A 97 -17.02 0.86 10.20
CA PHE A 97 -18.17 0.04 10.59
C PHE A 97 -18.58 0.44 12.00
N GLU A 98 -19.88 0.50 12.28
CA GLU A 98 -20.41 0.92 13.58
C GLU A 98 -21.03 -0.24 14.35
N GLY A 99 -20.66 -0.35 15.62
CA GLY A 99 -21.14 -1.35 16.56
C GLY A 99 -20.39 -2.69 16.45
N ILE A 100 -20.13 -3.30 17.60
CA ILE A 100 -19.37 -4.57 17.70
C ILE A 100 -20.00 -5.71 16.89
N LYS A 101 -21.32 -5.68 16.67
CA LYS A 101 -22.06 -6.66 15.86
C LYS A 101 -21.59 -6.68 14.39
N GLN A 102 -20.95 -5.62 13.88
CA GLN A 102 -20.41 -5.55 12.53
C GLN A 102 -18.98 -6.11 12.41
N ALA A 103 -18.37 -6.59 13.49
CA ALA A 103 -16.97 -7.05 13.49
C ALA A 103 -16.69 -8.14 12.45
N ASN A 104 -17.59 -9.11 12.31
CA ASN A 104 -17.48 -10.18 11.32
C ASN A 104 -17.46 -9.64 9.88
N LYS A 105 -18.38 -8.72 9.56
CA LYS A 105 -18.49 -8.08 8.25
C LYS A 105 -17.27 -7.21 7.96
N ALA A 106 -16.83 -6.43 8.96
CA ALA A 106 -15.64 -5.59 8.86
C ALA A 106 -14.39 -6.45 8.56
N PHE A 107 -14.21 -7.55 9.30
CA PHE A 107 -13.10 -8.47 9.11
C PHE A 107 -13.13 -9.13 7.72
N LEU A 108 -14.27 -9.69 7.30
CA LEU A 108 -14.40 -10.33 5.99
C LEU A 108 -14.18 -9.35 4.83
N SER A 109 -14.54 -8.08 5.01
CA SER A 109 -14.32 -7.05 3.98
C SER A 109 -12.83 -6.92 3.60
N MET A 110 -11.91 -7.08 4.56
CA MET A 110 -10.47 -6.91 4.37
C MET A 110 -9.89 -7.89 3.35
N PHE A 111 -10.45 -9.11 3.27
CA PHE A 111 -9.99 -10.16 2.37
C PHE A 111 -10.68 -10.12 1.01
N SER A 112 -11.77 -9.36 0.88
CA SER A 112 -12.52 -9.27 -0.37
C SER A 112 -11.81 -8.43 -1.44
N GLY A 113 -10.74 -7.71 -1.08
CA GLY A 113 -10.06 -6.76 -1.96
C GLY A 113 -10.88 -5.49 -2.27
N ARG A 114 -12.13 -5.39 -1.81
CA ARG A 114 -13.03 -4.24 -2.01
C ARG A 114 -12.79 -3.10 -1.02
N SER A 115 -11.99 -3.34 0.03
CA SER A 115 -11.64 -2.29 0.99
C SER A 115 -10.70 -1.26 0.36
N HIS A 116 -11.14 0.00 0.36
CA HIS A 116 -10.38 1.19 0.02
C HIS A 116 -9.97 1.94 1.30
N GLY A 117 -8.72 1.77 1.72
CA GLY A 117 -8.20 2.36 2.96
C GLY A 117 -8.27 1.41 4.16
N LYS A 118 -8.05 1.97 5.36
CA LYS A 118 -7.99 1.21 6.61
C LYS A 118 -9.39 0.86 7.10
N THR A 119 -9.69 -0.42 7.28
CA THR A 119 -10.92 -0.83 7.96
C THR A 119 -10.85 -0.49 9.46
N VAL A 120 -11.87 0.19 9.97
CA VAL A 120 -12.01 0.62 11.36
C VAL A 120 -13.40 0.20 11.88
N LEU A 121 -13.46 -0.25 13.14
CA LEU A 121 -14.70 -0.58 13.82
C LEU A 121 -14.88 0.40 15.00
N LYS A 122 -15.94 1.22 14.95
CA LYS A 122 -16.35 2.10 16.04
C LYS A 122 -17.24 1.32 17.00
N ILE A 123 -16.79 1.10 18.24
CA ILE A 123 -17.51 0.30 19.24
C ILE A 123 -18.41 1.19 20.10
N SER A 124 -17.90 2.35 20.51
CA SER A 124 -18.61 3.38 21.28
C SER A 124 -18.07 4.76 20.89
N ASP A 125 -18.77 5.81 21.31
CA ASP A 125 -18.18 7.14 21.37
C ASP A 125 -17.08 7.18 22.45
N PRO A 126 -16.10 8.10 22.33
CA PRO A 126 -15.00 8.26 23.29
C PRO A 126 -15.48 8.53 24.72
#